data_AF-A0A291L1V0-F1
#
_entry.id   AF-A0A291L1V0-F1
#
_cell.length_a   1.000
_cell.length_b   1.000
_cell.length_c   1.000
_cell.angle_alpha   90.00
_cell.angle_beta   90.00
_cell.angle_gamma   90.00
#
_symmetry.space_group_name_H-M   'P 1'
#
loop_
_entity.id
_entity.type
_entity.pdbx_description
1 polymer ?
#
loop_
_entity_poly.entity_id
_entity_poly.type
_entity_poly.pdbx_seq_one_letter_code
_entity_poly.pdbx_strand_id
1 'polypeptide(L)'
;AVADGIDVISLSVGGAVVPYYLDAIAIGAYGAAGKGIFVSASAGNGGPAGLTVTNVAPWVATVGAGTIDRDFPADVKLGNGKVVTGAGVYNGRGLSPGRMYPLVYAGSGGGDGYSSSLCLEGSLDPDFVKGKIVLCDRGINSRAAKGEVVKKAGGVGMILANGVFDGEGLVVDCHVLPATAVGASNADEIRQYTDSATKSKSSATATILFKGTRLGVRPAPVVASFSARGPNPETPEILKPDMIAPGLNILAAWPDKVGPAGIPSDNRRTEFNIL
;
A
#
# COMPACT_ATOMS: atom_id res chain seq x y z
N ALA A 1 -12.42 28.58 -7.53
CA ALA A 1 -11.88 27.90 -8.72
C ALA A 1 -12.54 28.41 -10.00
N VAL A 2 -13.78 28.00 -10.30
CA VAL A 2 -14.47 28.41 -11.54
C VAL A 2 -14.61 29.94 -11.68
N ALA A 3 -15.02 30.63 -10.61
CA ALA A 3 -15.13 32.09 -10.63
C ALA A 3 -13.76 32.80 -10.73
N ASP A 4 -12.68 32.10 -10.39
CA ASP A 4 -11.31 32.61 -10.43
C ASP A 4 -10.67 32.45 -11.81
N GLY A 5 -11.39 31.89 -12.79
CA GLY A 5 -10.95 31.81 -14.19
C GLY A 5 -9.90 30.72 -14.47
N ILE A 6 -9.92 29.63 -13.72
CA ILE A 6 -9.03 28.47 -13.96
C ILE A 6 -9.43 27.70 -15.23
N ASP A 7 -8.48 27.00 -15.84
CA ASP A 7 -8.70 26.19 -17.05
C ASP A 7 -8.96 24.70 -16.75
N VAL A 8 -8.37 24.18 -15.67
CA VAL A 8 -8.40 22.76 -15.30
C VAL A 8 -8.59 22.60 -13.79
N ILE A 9 -9.45 21.66 -13.40
CA ILE A 9 -9.61 21.20 -12.02
C ILE A 9 -9.04 19.77 -11.90
N SER A 10 -8.18 19.56 -10.91
CA SER A 10 -7.66 18.24 -10.53
C SER A 10 -8.16 17.85 -9.14
N LEU A 11 -8.91 16.75 -9.04
CA LEU A 11 -9.54 16.25 -7.81
C LEU A 11 -9.06 14.84 -7.47
N SER A 12 -8.14 14.73 -6.51
CA SER A 12 -7.72 13.44 -5.95
C SER A 12 -8.54 13.07 -4.71
N VAL A 13 -9.85 13.20 -4.82
CA VAL A 13 -10.84 12.88 -3.78
C VAL A 13 -12.08 12.26 -4.43
N GLY A 14 -12.81 11.45 -3.68
CA GLY A 14 -14.03 10.79 -4.14
C GLY A 14 -14.84 10.30 -2.95
N GLY A 15 -16.13 10.05 -3.20
CA GLY A 15 -17.07 9.50 -2.22
C GLY A 15 -17.78 8.26 -2.74
N ALA A 16 -18.75 7.78 -1.97
CA ALA A 16 -19.68 6.76 -2.45
C ALA A 16 -20.42 7.28 -3.68
N VAL A 17 -20.69 6.39 -4.64
CA VAL A 17 -21.53 6.75 -5.78
C VAL A 17 -22.98 6.89 -5.32
N VAL A 18 -23.54 8.06 -5.57
CA VAL A 18 -24.95 8.41 -5.35
C VAL A 18 -25.48 9.07 -6.63
N PRO A 19 -26.81 9.22 -6.78
CA PRO A 19 -27.36 9.93 -7.94
C PRO A 19 -26.70 11.30 -8.14
N TYR A 20 -26.42 11.69 -9.38
CA TYR A 20 -25.57 12.84 -9.70
C TYR A 20 -26.01 14.16 -9.06
N TYR A 21 -27.32 14.33 -8.82
CA TYR A 21 -27.90 15.53 -8.18
C TYR A 21 -27.76 15.56 -6.64
N LEU A 22 -27.22 14.49 -6.04
CA LEU A 22 -26.85 14.41 -4.62
C LEU A 22 -25.32 14.37 -4.41
N ASP A 23 -24.56 14.15 -5.49
CA ASP A 23 -23.09 14.10 -5.44
C ASP A 23 -22.52 15.52 -5.61
N ALA A 24 -21.93 16.05 -4.55
CA ALA A 24 -21.33 17.39 -4.54
C ALA A 24 -20.20 17.55 -5.58
N ILE A 25 -19.42 16.50 -5.85
CA ILE A 25 -18.37 16.50 -6.86
C ILE A 25 -19.02 16.54 -8.25
N ALA A 26 -20.05 15.72 -8.49
CA ALA A 26 -20.75 15.71 -9.77
C ALA A 26 -21.41 17.07 -10.08
N ILE A 27 -22.12 17.66 -9.11
CA ILE A 27 -22.77 18.98 -9.25
C ILE A 27 -21.74 20.07 -9.54
N GLY A 28 -20.65 20.11 -8.76
CA GLY A 28 -19.59 21.10 -8.94
C GLY A 28 -18.88 20.94 -10.29
N ALA A 29 -18.58 19.71 -10.68
CA ALA A 29 -17.95 19.39 -11.96
C ALA A 29 -18.86 19.72 -13.15
N TYR A 30 -20.17 19.55 -13.03
CA TYR A 30 -21.13 19.91 -14.07
C TYR A 30 -21.09 21.42 -14.34
N GLY A 31 -21.09 22.22 -13.28
CA GLY A 31 -20.97 23.68 -13.38
C GLY A 31 -19.64 24.14 -13.98
N ALA A 32 -18.55 23.43 -13.70
CA ALA A 32 -17.24 23.69 -14.30
C ALA A 32 -17.23 23.33 -15.80
N ALA A 33 -17.67 22.11 -16.14
CA ALA A 33 -17.73 21.64 -17.53
C ALA A 33 -18.63 22.52 -18.41
N GLY A 34 -19.75 23.00 -17.87
CA GLY A 34 -20.65 23.95 -18.55
C GLY A 34 -20.01 25.31 -18.89
N LYS A 35 -18.87 25.64 -18.26
CA LYS A 35 -18.06 26.82 -18.57
C LYS A 35 -16.78 26.50 -19.36
N GLY A 36 -16.68 25.28 -19.90
CA GLY A 36 -15.53 24.84 -20.69
C GLY A 36 -14.30 24.46 -19.86
N ILE A 37 -14.44 24.28 -18.54
CA ILE A 37 -13.35 23.90 -17.65
C ILE A 37 -13.25 22.37 -17.58
N PHE A 38 -12.06 21.83 -17.84
CA PHE A 38 -11.81 20.39 -17.77
C PHE A 38 -11.69 19.92 -16.31
N VAL A 39 -12.36 18.82 -15.96
CA VAL A 39 -12.33 18.24 -14.60
C VAL A 39 -11.75 16.84 -14.65
N SER A 40 -10.58 16.66 -14.05
CA SER A 40 -9.93 15.36 -13.81
C SER A 40 -10.16 14.91 -12.39
N ALA A 41 -10.63 13.67 -12.18
CA ALA A 41 -10.83 13.11 -10.85
C ALA A 41 -10.31 11.67 -10.74
N SER A 42 -9.85 11.27 -9.56
CA SER A 42 -9.37 9.89 -9.34
C SER A 42 -10.51 8.87 -9.36
N ALA A 43 -10.28 7.69 -9.93
CA ALA A 43 -11.24 6.57 -9.91
C ALA A 43 -11.51 6.00 -8.50
N GLY A 44 -10.57 6.19 -7.57
CA GLY A 44 -10.60 5.62 -6.22
C GLY A 44 -9.68 4.40 -6.08
N ASN A 45 -9.47 3.99 -4.82
CA ASN A 45 -8.51 2.94 -4.43
C ASN A 45 -9.20 1.67 -3.87
N GLY A 46 -10.46 1.44 -4.25
CA GLY A 46 -11.29 0.34 -3.76
C GLY A 46 -11.19 -0.96 -4.56
N GLY A 47 -10.31 -1.04 -5.56
CA GLY A 47 -10.08 -2.26 -6.33
C GLY A 47 -9.47 -3.40 -5.48
N PRO A 48 -9.33 -4.61 -6.04
CA PRO A 48 -9.45 -4.96 -7.47
C PRO A 48 -10.85 -5.41 -7.90
N ALA A 49 -11.82 -5.50 -6.97
CA ALA A 49 -13.17 -5.94 -7.26
C ALA A 49 -13.89 -4.97 -8.22
N GLY A 50 -14.82 -5.51 -9.03
CA GLY A 50 -15.71 -4.70 -9.87
C GLY A 50 -16.65 -3.80 -9.05
N LEU A 51 -17.24 -2.80 -9.70
CA LEU A 51 -18.20 -1.85 -9.10
C LEU A 51 -17.61 -1.02 -7.94
N THR A 52 -16.32 -0.70 -8.02
CA THR A 52 -15.61 0.06 -6.97
C THR A 52 -15.25 1.48 -7.41
N VAL A 53 -15.45 1.81 -8.70
CA VAL A 53 -15.15 3.12 -9.28
C VAL A 53 -16.04 4.22 -8.68
N THR A 54 -15.41 5.37 -8.43
CA THR A 54 -16.04 6.61 -7.93
C THR A 54 -15.89 7.73 -8.96
N ASN A 55 -16.46 8.91 -8.70
CA ASN A 55 -16.41 10.06 -9.61
C ASN A 55 -16.89 9.71 -11.03
N VAL A 56 -18.06 9.06 -11.11
CA VAL A 56 -18.53 8.36 -12.32
C VAL A 56 -19.36 9.23 -13.26
N ALA A 57 -19.51 10.52 -12.95
CA ALA A 57 -20.27 11.45 -13.76
C ALA A 57 -19.70 11.57 -15.19
N PRO A 58 -20.56 11.65 -16.24
CA PRO A 58 -20.10 11.67 -17.64
C PRO A 58 -19.19 12.84 -18.00
N TRP A 59 -19.35 13.98 -17.31
CA TRP A 59 -18.58 15.21 -17.53
C TRP A 59 -17.30 15.29 -16.69
N VAL A 60 -16.91 14.20 -16.01
CA VAL A 60 -15.67 14.08 -15.25
C VAL A 60 -14.74 13.11 -15.97
N ALA A 61 -13.48 13.47 -16.17
CA ALA A 61 -12.44 12.55 -16.61
C ALA A 61 -11.92 11.76 -15.40
N THR A 62 -12.37 10.52 -15.27
CA THR A 62 -12.10 9.60 -14.18
C THR A 62 -10.85 8.78 -14.48
N VAL A 63 -9.80 8.96 -13.69
CA VAL A 63 -8.46 8.42 -13.94
C VAL A 63 -8.13 7.28 -12.99
N GLY A 64 -7.85 6.10 -13.53
CA GLY A 64 -7.32 4.95 -12.80
C GLY A 64 -5.80 5.01 -12.63
N ALA A 65 -5.27 4.23 -11.68
CA ALA A 65 -3.84 4.18 -11.38
C ALA A 65 -3.16 3.03 -12.13
N GLY A 66 -2.08 3.35 -12.84
CA GLY A 66 -1.19 2.42 -13.51
C GLY A 66 0.24 2.48 -12.97
N THR A 67 0.97 1.39 -13.16
CA THR A 67 2.41 1.30 -12.87
C THR A 67 3.24 2.04 -13.92
N ILE A 68 4.48 2.34 -13.55
CA ILE A 68 5.55 2.75 -14.48
C ILE A 68 6.62 1.64 -14.52
N ASP A 69 7.63 1.79 -15.35
CA ASP A 69 8.74 0.83 -15.50
C ASP A 69 9.77 0.90 -14.36
N ARG A 70 9.43 1.57 -13.25
CA ARG A 70 10.24 1.70 -12.03
C ARG A 70 9.66 0.84 -10.90
N ASP A 71 10.55 0.18 -10.17
CA ASP A 71 10.21 -0.64 -9.00
C ASP A 71 11.25 -0.51 -7.88
N PHE A 72 10.90 -0.96 -6.67
CA PHE A 72 11.73 -0.91 -5.46
C PHE A 72 11.84 -2.31 -4.79
N PRO A 73 12.58 -3.26 -5.37
CA PRO A 73 12.59 -4.62 -4.86
C PRO A 73 13.23 -4.73 -3.48
N ALA A 74 12.55 -5.44 -2.58
CA ALA A 74 12.97 -5.74 -1.21
C ALA A 74 12.59 -7.19 -0.89
N ASP A 75 13.36 -8.14 -1.40
CA ASP A 75 13.00 -9.56 -1.33
C ASP A 75 13.19 -10.12 0.09
N VAL A 76 12.35 -11.07 0.47
CA VAL A 76 12.49 -11.83 1.71
C VAL A 76 13.28 -13.11 1.42
N LYS A 77 14.47 -13.24 2.02
CA LYS A 77 15.21 -14.52 2.02
C LYS A 77 14.87 -15.29 3.28
N LEU A 78 14.28 -16.48 3.12
CA LEU A 78 13.89 -17.37 4.20
C LEU A 78 15.04 -18.32 4.60
N GLY A 79 15.00 -18.84 5.82
CA GLY A 79 16.00 -19.77 6.37
C GLY A 79 16.09 -21.11 5.66
N ASN A 80 15.04 -21.50 4.94
CA ASN A 80 15.02 -22.68 4.06
C ASN A 80 15.68 -22.42 2.69
N GLY A 81 16.25 -21.23 2.47
CA GLY A 81 16.93 -20.85 1.23
C GLY A 81 16.02 -20.25 0.15
N LYS A 82 14.69 -20.29 0.33
CA LYS A 82 13.76 -19.66 -0.62
C LYS A 82 13.87 -18.14 -0.57
N VAL A 83 13.69 -17.51 -1.73
CA VAL A 83 13.65 -16.06 -1.88
C VAL A 83 12.28 -15.68 -2.42
N VAL A 84 11.53 -14.94 -1.62
CA VAL A 84 10.18 -14.48 -1.91
C VAL A 84 10.27 -13.02 -2.35
N THR A 85 9.65 -12.69 -3.48
CA THR A 85 9.68 -11.33 -4.03
C THR A 85 8.83 -10.38 -3.17
N GLY A 86 9.37 -9.19 -2.95
CA GLY A 86 8.69 -8.13 -2.21
C GLY A 86 9.15 -6.77 -2.67
N ALA A 87 8.47 -5.73 -2.18
CA ALA A 87 8.79 -4.34 -2.51
C ALA A 87 8.81 -3.48 -1.25
N GLY A 88 9.75 -2.55 -1.17
CA GLY A 88 9.88 -1.68 -0.01
C GLY A 88 10.89 -0.56 -0.21
N VAL A 89 10.60 0.58 0.41
CA VAL A 89 11.47 1.75 0.42
C VAL A 89 11.90 2.03 1.85
N TYR A 90 13.16 1.72 2.15
CA TYR A 90 13.76 1.98 3.44
C TYR A 90 15.20 2.47 3.26
N ASN A 91 15.49 3.64 3.80
CA ASN A 91 16.80 4.31 3.72
C ASN A 91 17.51 4.44 5.08
N GLY A 92 16.95 3.85 6.14
CA GLY A 92 17.54 3.88 7.47
C GLY A 92 18.59 2.78 7.68
N ARG A 93 18.97 2.54 8.94
CA ARG A 93 19.88 1.44 9.29
C ARG A 93 19.21 0.10 9.02
N GLY A 94 19.63 -0.57 7.94
CA GLY A 94 19.11 -1.86 7.54
C GLY A 94 19.46 -3.00 8.51
N LEU A 95 18.95 -4.19 8.19
CA LEU A 95 19.36 -5.44 8.82
C LEU A 95 20.85 -5.70 8.55
N SER A 96 21.53 -6.38 9.47
CA SER A 96 22.94 -6.71 9.29
C SER A 96 23.14 -7.59 8.04
N PRO A 97 24.04 -7.22 7.11
CA PRO A 97 24.26 -7.99 5.89
C PRO A 97 24.62 -9.45 6.20
N GLY A 98 23.97 -10.39 5.50
CA GLY A 98 24.19 -11.83 5.68
C GLY A 98 23.62 -12.43 6.97
N ARG A 99 23.11 -11.61 7.91
CA ARG A 99 22.50 -12.11 9.14
C ARG A 99 21.05 -12.52 8.89
N MET A 100 20.72 -13.72 9.35
CA MET A 100 19.36 -14.21 9.47
C MET A 100 18.81 -13.86 10.86
N TYR A 101 17.57 -13.39 10.90
CA TYR A 101 16.86 -13.05 12.13
C TYR A 101 15.71 -14.03 12.32
N PRO A 102 15.32 -14.37 13.57
CA PRO A 102 14.10 -15.13 13.79
C PRO A 102 12.91 -14.43 13.13
N LEU A 103 12.05 -15.22 12.50
CA LEU A 103 10.82 -14.78 11.85
C LEU A 103 9.63 -15.33 12.64
N VAL A 104 8.68 -14.46 12.96
CA VAL A 104 7.43 -14.84 13.64
C VAL A 104 6.23 -14.29 12.88
N TYR A 105 5.14 -15.05 12.84
CA TYR A 105 3.85 -14.56 12.40
C TYR A 105 3.07 -14.05 13.60
N ALA A 106 2.72 -12.76 13.59
CA ALA A 106 2.07 -12.12 14.73
C ALA A 106 0.69 -12.71 15.06
N GLY A 107 0.01 -13.34 14.08
CA GLY A 107 -1.26 -14.03 14.31
C GLY A 107 -1.13 -15.42 14.94
N SER A 108 0.07 -16.02 14.94
CA SER A 108 0.30 -17.38 15.48
C SER A 108 0.62 -17.43 16.97
N GLY A 109 0.93 -16.29 17.59
CA GLY A 109 1.32 -16.21 19.00
C GLY A 109 1.65 -14.78 19.41
N GLY A 110 1.72 -14.54 20.73
CA GLY A 110 2.08 -13.23 21.28
C GLY A 110 0.95 -12.20 21.27
N GLY A 111 -0.31 -12.62 21.30
CA GLY A 111 -1.48 -11.73 21.37
C GLY A 111 -2.81 -12.49 21.27
N ASP A 112 -3.87 -11.78 20.85
CA ASP A 112 -5.23 -12.33 20.68
C ASP A 112 -5.47 -13.02 19.31
N GLY A 113 -4.43 -13.14 18.48
CA GLY A 113 -4.46 -13.76 17.16
C GLY A 113 -4.95 -12.80 16.07
N TYR A 114 -6.10 -12.16 16.27
CA TYR A 114 -6.70 -11.27 15.26
C TYR A 114 -6.06 -9.87 15.25
N SER A 115 -6.03 -9.19 16.41
CA SER A 115 -5.43 -7.86 16.51
C SER A 115 -3.92 -7.94 16.38
N SER A 116 -3.32 -9.05 16.85
CA SER A 116 -1.89 -9.30 16.72
C SER A 116 -1.48 -9.57 15.27
N SER A 117 -2.25 -10.35 14.47
CA SER A 117 -1.92 -10.55 13.06
C SER A 117 -1.89 -9.24 12.29
N LEU A 118 -2.79 -8.30 12.61
CA LEU A 118 -2.85 -6.97 12.02
C LEU A 118 -1.85 -5.99 12.65
N CYS A 119 -1.07 -6.39 13.65
CA CYS A 119 -0.12 -5.52 14.35
C CYS A 119 -0.77 -4.19 14.79
N LEU A 120 -1.96 -4.30 15.38
CA LEU A 120 -2.68 -3.17 15.98
C LEU A 120 -1.96 -2.66 17.23
N GLU A 121 -2.23 -1.41 17.59
CA GLU A 121 -1.61 -0.81 18.77
C GLU A 121 -1.95 -1.62 20.04
N GLY A 122 -0.92 -1.96 20.81
CA GLY A 122 -1.04 -2.74 22.04
C GLY A 122 -1.30 -4.24 21.85
N SER A 123 -1.33 -4.77 20.61
CA SER A 123 -1.68 -6.18 20.38
C SER A 123 -0.49 -7.15 20.36
N LEU A 124 0.75 -6.64 20.30
CA LEU A 124 1.96 -7.46 20.23
C LEU A 124 2.60 -7.63 21.62
N ASP A 125 2.86 -8.88 22.00
CA ASP A 125 3.70 -9.25 23.14
C ASP A 125 5.19 -8.95 22.83
N PRO A 126 5.84 -8.02 23.58
CA PRO A 126 7.24 -7.70 23.39
C PRO A 126 8.18 -8.91 23.52
N ASP A 127 7.92 -9.85 24.42
CA ASP A 127 8.77 -11.03 24.60
C ASP A 127 8.69 -11.97 23.40
N PHE A 128 7.54 -11.97 22.71
CA PHE A 128 7.35 -12.72 21.48
C PHE A 128 8.04 -12.09 20.28
N VAL A 129 8.13 -10.75 20.17
CA VAL A 129 8.60 -10.06 18.95
C VAL A 129 10.00 -9.46 19.03
N LYS A 130 10.53 -9.22 20.23
CA LYS A 130 11.80 -8.51 20.43
C LYS A 130 12.96 -9.20 19.71
N GLY A 131 13.67 -8.44 18.88
CA GLY A 131 14.83 -8.94 18.12
C GLY A 131 14.47 -9.74 16.86
N LYS A 132 13.19 -9.83 16.49
CA LYS A 132 12.69 -10.67 15.39
C LYS A 132 12.15 -9.85 14.22
N ILE A 133 12.06 -10.47 13.05
CA ILE A 133 11.25 -9.97 11.94
C ILE A 133 9.82 -10.45 12.16
N VAL A 134 8.86 -9.54 12.04
CA VAL A 134 7.44 -9.82 12.31
C VAL A 134 6.66 -9.80 11.01
N LEU A 135 5.97 -10.89 10.69
CA LEU A 135 4.98 -10.95 9.62
C LEU A 135 3.64 -10.40 10.15
N CYS A 136 3.16 -9.31 9.54
CA CYS A 136 1.90 -8.65 9.85
C CYS A 136 0.98 -8.68 8.62
N ASP A 137 -0.29 -8.95 8.82
CA ASP A 137 -1.31 -8.87 7.78
C ASP A 137 -1.71 -7.41 7.52
N ARG A 138 -1.99 -7.11 6.25
CA ARG A 138 -2.56 -5.84 5.82
C ARG A 138 -4.05 -5.75 6.23
N GLY A 139 -4.49 -4.54 6.57
CA GLY A 139 -5.89 -4.24 6.91
C GLY A 139 -6.05 -3.32 8.13
N ILE A 140 -7.27 -2.80 8.32
CA ILE A 140 -7.72 -1.93 9.42
C ILE A 140 -6.91 -0.64 9.61
N ASN A 141 -5.68 -0.73 10.12
CA ASN A 141 -4.79 0.41 10.33
C ASN A 141 -3.85 0.64 9.13
N SER A 142 -3.23 1.81 9.08
CA SER A 142 -2.30 2.15 8.01
C SER A 142 -1.09 1.21 8.02
N ARG A 143 -0.55 0.95 6.82
CA ARG A 143 0.62 0.07 6.63
C ARG A 143 1.82 0.58 7.42
N ALA A 144 2.07 1.89 7.42
CA ALA A 144 3.12 2.53 8.20
C ALA A 144 2.95 2.36 9.73
N ALA A 145 1.72 2.48 10.25
CA ALA A 145 1.43 2.33 11.68
C ALA A 145 1.75 0.92 12.20
N LYS A 146 1.51 -0.13 11.39
CA LYS A 146 1.91 -1.51 11.75
C LYS A 146 3.42 -1.60 11.99
N GLY A 147 4.21 -0.92 11.16
CA GLY A 147 5.65 -0.81 11.36
C GLY A 147 5.99 -0.14 12.69
N GLU A 148 5.31 0.95 13.04
CA GLU A 148 5.52 1.60 14.34
C GLU A 148 5.26 0.64 15.52
N VAL A 149 4.16 -0.11 15.48
CA VAL A 149 3.81 -1.08 16.53
C VAL A 149 4.89 -2.14 16.67
N VAL A 150 5.35 -2.73 15.55
CA VAL A 150 6.45 -3.72 15.55
C VAL A 150 7.73 -3.12 16.15
N LYS A 151 8.07 -1.88 15.78
CA LYS A 151 9.25 -1.18 16.32
C LYS A 151 9.13 -0.94 17.82
N LYS A 152 7.98 -0.46 18.30
CA LYS A 152 7.73 -0.19 19.72
C LYS A 152 7.83 -1.47 20.56
N ALA A 153 7.36 -2.60 20.03
CA ALA A 153 7.46 -3.90 20.69
C ALA A 153 8.87 -4.54 20.58
N GLY A 154 9.83 -3.87 19.92
CA GLY A 154 11.23 -4.30 19.85
C GLY A 154 11.58 -5.19 18.66
N GLY A 155 10.68 -5.33 17.68
CA GLY A 155 10.95 -6.00 16.41
C GLY A 155 12.01 -5.26 15.59
N VAL A 156 12.82 -6.01 14.85
CA VAL A 156 13.94 -5.47 14.04
C VAL A 156 13.59 -5.33 12.56
N GLY A 157 12.51 -5.96 12.12
CA GLY A 157 12.05 -5.98 10.74
C GLY A 157 10.55 -6.28 10.65
N MET A 158 9.92 -5.92 9.54
CA MET A 158 8.51 -6.26 9.28
C MET A 158 8.33 -6.77 7.86
N ILE A 159 7.50 -7.80 7.71
CA ILE A 159 6.98 -8.22 6.41
C ILE A 159 5.48 -7.92 6.43
N LEU A 160 5.01 -7.07 5.53
CA LEU A 160 3.60 -6.77 5.37
C LEU A 160 2.99 -7.71 4.33
N ALA A 161 2.10 -8.58 4.80
CA ALA A 161 1.42 -9.57 3.99
C ALA A 161 0.09 -9.05 3.47
N ASN A 162 -0.05 -8.97 2.13
CA ASN A 162 -1.36 -8.80 1.51
C ASN A 162 -2.28 -10.00 1.82
N GLY A 163 -3.57 -9.73 1.99
CA GLY A 163 -4.60 -10.76 2.02
C GLY A 163 -5.12 -11.07 0.61
N VAL A 164 -5.99 -12.08 0.50
CA VAL A 164 -6.63 -12.47 -0.77
C VAL A 164 -7.34 -11.30 -1.44
N PHE A 165 -7.97 -10.41 -0.66
CA PHE A 165 -8.68 -9.23 -1.17
C PHE A 165 -7.74 -8.12 -1.67
N ASP A 166 -6.50 -8.04 -1.17
CA ASP A 166 -5.51 -7.08 -1.64
C ASP A 166 -4.81 -7.54 -2.95
N GLY A 167 -4.73 -8.86 -3.14
CA GLY A 167 -4.09 -9.50 -4.28
C GLY A 167 -2.56 -9.32 -4.31
N GLU A 168 -1.99 -9.34 -5.51
CA GLU A 168 -0.53 -9.34 -5.73
C GLU A 168 0.09 -7.94 -5.87
N GLY A 169 -0.74 -6.89 -5.95
CA GLY A 169 -0.23 -5.53 -6.14
C GLY A 169 0.44 -4.99 -4.88
N LEU A 170 1.69 -4.54 -5.05
CA LEU A 170 2.52 -4.01 -3.97
C LEU A 170 2.54 -2.48 -4.02
N VAL A 171 2.22 -1.86 -2.89
CA VAL A 171 2.40 -0.43 -2.65
C VAL A 171 3.56 -0.28 -1.69
N VAL A 172 4.53 0.56 -2.04
CA VAL A 172 5.68 0.79 -1.15
C VAL A 172 5.38 1.99 -0.26
N ASP A 173 5.25 1.73 1.04
CA ASP A 173 5.18 2.79 2.03
C ASP A 173 6.55 2.99 2.70
N CYS A 174 6.81 4.21 3.12
CA CYS A 174 7.93 4.49 4.01
C CYS A 174 7.64 3.93 5.40
N HIS A 175 8.53 3.09 5.92
CA HIS A 175 8.44 2.56 7.29
C HIS A 175 9.54 3.13 8.21
N VAL A 176 9.29 3.07 9.52
CA VAL A 176 10.23 3.52 10.58
C VAL A 176 11.26 2.45 10.99
N LEU A 177 11.19 1.28 10.37
CA LEU A 177 12.10 0.13 10.53
C LEU A 177 12.21 -0.60 9.16
N PRO A 178 13.20 -1.50 8.97
CA PRO A 178 13.33 -2.28 7.74
C PRO A 178 12.06 -3.09 7.43
N ALA A 179 11.36 -2.77 6.36
CA ALA A 179 10.12 -3.45 5.99
C ALA A 179 9.99 -3.71 4.50
N THR A 180 9.24 -4.75 4.16
CA THR A 180 8.87 -5.10 2.79
C THR A 180 7.43 -5.58 2.73
N ALA A 181 6.73 -5.23 1.65
CA ALA A 181 5.40 -5.75 1.33
C ALA A 181 5.53 -6.95 0.39
N VAL A 182 4.69 -7.96 0.60
CA VAL A 182 4.60 -9.16 -0.24
C VAL A 182 3.17 -9.41 -0.70
N GLY A 183 3.03 -10.00 -1.88
CA GLY A 183 1.73 -10.31 -2.48
C GLY A 183 1.02 -11.44 -1.73
N ALA A 184 -0.25 -11.69 -2.04
CA ALA A 184 -1.07 -12.66 -1.30
C ALA A 184 -0.50 -14.09 -1.36
N SER A 185 -0.10 -14.55 -2.54
CA SER A 185 0.53 -15.88 -2.73
C SER A 185 1.84 -16.02 -1.96
N ASN A 186 2.70 -15.01 -2.05
CA ASN A 186 3.96 -14.92 -1.31
C ASN A 186 3.74 -14.86 0.21
N ALA A 187 2.72 -14.14 0.66
CA ALA A 187 2.33 -14.10 2.07
C ALA A 187 1.93 -15.49 2.59
N ASP A 188 1.11 -16.22 1.83
CA ASP A 188 0.71 -17.59 2.18
C ASP A 188 1.91 -18.53 2.27
N GLU A 189 2.88 -18.42 1.36
CA GLU A 189 4.12 -19.19 1.42
C GLU A 189 4.92 -18.90 2.69
N ILE A 190 5.02 -17.63 3.10
CA ILE A 190 5.72 -17.25 4.33
C ILE A 190 4.95 -17.73 5.57
N ARG A 191 3.62 -17.63 5.60
CA ARG A 191 2.78 -18.17 6.70
C ARG A 191 2.96 -19.69 6.85
N GLN A 192 2.92 -20.43 5.74
CA GLN A 192 3.16 -21.88 5.74
C GLN A 192 4.56 -22.24 6.23
N TYR A 193 5.57 -21.44 5.87
CA TYR A 193 6.93 -21.60 6.37
C TYR A 193 7.02 -21.40 7.88
N THR A 194 6.41 -20.34 8.44
CA THR A 194 6.40 -20.09 9.88
C THR A 194 5.63 -21.17 10.65
N ASP A 195 4.52 -21.65 10.10
CA ASP A 195 3.70 -22.70 10.71
C ASP A 195 4.44 -24.04 10.75
N SER A 196 5.12 -24.38 9.65
CA SER A 196 5.91 -25.61 9.55
C SER A 196 7.10 -25.60 10.52
N ALA A 197 7.76 -24.46 10.68
CA ALA A 197 8.83 -24.30 11.67
C ALA A 197 8.31 -24.52 13.10
N THR A 198 7.16 -23.93 13.42
CA THR A 198 6.50 -24.10 14.73
C THR A 198 6.15 -25.56 15.00
N LYS A 199 5.50 -26.25 14.04
CA LYS A 199 5.13 -27.68 14.16
C LYS A 199 6.34 -28.60 14.34
N SER A 200 7.44 -28.28 13.66
CA SER A 200 8.71 -29.03 13.74
C SER A 200 9.59 -28.63 14.92
N LYS A 201 9.16 -27.67 15.76
CA LYS A 201 9.95 -27.09 16.86
C LYS A 201 11.31 -26.54 16.39
N SER A 202 11.37 -26.04 15.16
CA SER A 202 12.53 -25.34 14.59
C SER A 202 12.30 -23.84 14.59
N SER A 203 13.37 -23.05 14.44
CA SER A 203 13.27 -21.59 14.35
C SER A 203 13.15 -21.15 12.89
N ALA A 204 12.00 -20.58 12.53
CA ALA A 204 11.88 -19.85 11.26
C ALA A 204 12.81 -18.63 11.30
N THR A 205 13.51 -18.39 10.21
CA THR A 205 14.38 -17.21 10.08
C THR A 205 14.19 -16.54 8.74
N ALA A 206 14.45 -15.24 8.68
CA ALA A 206 14.43 -14.48 7.46
C ALA A 206 15.41 -13.30 7.50
N THR A 207 15.64 -12.70 6.35
CA THR A 207 16.23 -11.37 6.20
C THR A 207 15.62 -10.67 4.99
N ILE A 208 15.71 -9.34 4.94
CA ILE A 208 15.15 -8.51 3.85
C ILE A 208 16.32 -7.98 3.02
N LEU A 209 16.25 -8.23 1.71
CA LEU A 209 17.27 -7.87 0.73
C LEU A 209 16.80 -6.67 -0.10
N PHE A 210 17.14 -5.46 0.34
CA PHE A 210 16.86 -4.24 -0.41
C PHE A 210 17.79 -4.14 -1.63
N LYS A 211 17.21 -4.00 -2.83
CA LYS A 211 17.95 -3.94 -4.09
C LYS A 211 17.97 -2.55 -4.73
N GLY A 212 17.52 -1.53 -3.99
CA GLY A 212 17.40 -0.16 -4.48
C GLY A 212 16.34 -0.02 -5.58
N THR A 213 16.40 1.08 -6.30
CA THR A 213 15.50 1.35 -7.43
C THR A 213 15.92 0.55 -8.65
N ARG A 214 14.96 -0.10 -9.31
CA ARG A 214 15.13 -0.74 -10.62
C ARG A 214 14.29 -0.02 -11.66
N LEU A 215 14.82 0.10 -12.87
CA LEU A 215 14.17 0.69 -14.04
C LEU A 215 14.05 -0.35 -15.16
N GLY A 216 13.19 -0.09 -16.14
CA GLY A 216 12.95 -1.00 -17.26
C GLY A 216 12.17 -2.26 -16.90
N VAL A 217 11.39 -2.21 -15.82
CA VAL A 217 10.51 -3.32 -15.40
C VAL A 217 9.41 -3.52 -16.45
N ARG A 218 9.15 -4.78 -16.80
CA ARG A 218 8.13 -5.17 -17.78
C ARG A 218 7.24 -6.28 -17.21
N PRO A 219 5.93 -6.29 -17.52
CA PRO A 219 5.22 -5.30 -18.33
C PRO A 219 5.00 -3.97 -17.58
N ALA A 220 4.98 -2.87 -18.32
CA ALA A 220 4.58 -1.54 -17.84
C ALA A 220 3.92 -0.74 -18.99
N PRO A 221 2.78 -0.07 -18.77
CA PRO A 221 2.03 0.00 -17.52
C PRO A 221 1.19 -1.26 -17.25
N VAL A 222 0.89 -1.51 -15.98
CA VAL A 222 -0.13 -2.45 -15.51
C VAL A 222 -1.08 -1.70 -14.59
N VAL A 223 -2.37 -2.02 -14.63
CA VAL A 223 -3.35 -1.41 -13.70
C VAL A 223 -3.00 -1.81 -12.27
N ALA A 224 -2.85 -0.83 -11.38
CA ALA A 224 -2.58 -1.08 -9.96
C ALA A 224 -3.72 -1.91 -9.35
N SER A 225 -3.39 -2.81 -8.40
CA SER A 225 -4.41 -3.69 -7.80
C SER A 225 -5.51 -2.89 -7.11
N PHE A 226 -5.14 -1.85 -6.37
CA PHE A 226 -6.08 -0.97 -5.67
C PHE A 226 -6.89 -0.07 -6.61
N SER A 227 -6.46 0.13 -7.87
CA SER A 227 -7.18 1.03 -8.78
C SER A 227 -8.61 0.51 -8.95
N ALA A 228 -9.57 1.35 -8.57
CA ALA A 228 -10.98 1.00 -8.62
C ALA A 228 -11.44 0.64 -10.03
N ARG A 229 -12.42 -0.26 -10.11
CA ARG A 229 -12.90 -0.88 -11.35
C ARG A 229 -14.35 -0.54 -11.59
N GLY A 230 -14.69 -0.39 -12.87
CA GLY A 230 -16.07 -0.33 -13.31
C GLY A 230 -16.83 -1.65 -13.12
N PRO A 231 -18.04 -1.75 -13.70
CA PRO A 231 -18.70 -0.73 -14.53
C PRO A 231 -19.17 0.48 -13.71
N ASN A 232 -19.63 1.53 -14.39
CA ASN A 232 -20.28 2.69 -13.76
C ASN A 232 -21.62 2.24 -13.14
N PRO A 233 -21.80 2.33 -11.81
CA PRO A 233 -23.02 1.84 -11.18
C PRO A 233 -24.23 2.77 -11.35
N GLU A 234 -24.02 4.05 -11.71
CA GLU A 234 -25.10 5.04 -11.91
C GLU A 234 -25.57 5.09 -13.37
N THR A 235 -24.64 4.96 -14.33
CA THR A 235 -24.97 4.93 -15.76
C THR A 235 -24.13 3.86 -16.47
N PRO A 236 -24.55 2.58 -16.41
CA PRO A 236 -23.76 1.44 -16.91
C PRO A 236 -23.36 1.52 -18.39
N GLU A 237 -24.11 2.28 -19.19
CA GLU A 237 -23.84 2.53 -20.61
C GLU A 237 -22.59 3.39 -20.84
N ILE A 238 -22.14 4.14 -19.82
CA ILE A 238 -20.96 5.00 -19.86
C ILE A 238 -19.85 4.33 -19.05
N LEU A 239 -18.87 3.80 -19.77
CA LEU A 239 -17.74 3.07 -19.18
C LEU A 239 -16.89 3.97 -18.29
N LYS A 240 -16.45 3.41 -17.15
CA LYS A 240 -15.52 4.04 -16.20
C LYS A 240 -14.52 3.01 -15.64
N PRO A 241 -13.28 3.41 -15.28
CA PRO A 241 -12.67 4.73 -15.51
C PRO A 241 -12.40 5.00 -17.00
N ASP A 242 -12.18 6.26 -17.39
CA ASP A 242 -11.98 6.64 -18.79
C ASP A 242 -10.57 6.32 -19.29
N MET A 243 -9.58 6.42 -18.41
CA MET A 243 -8.16 6.17 -18.73
C MET A 243 -7.38 5.73 -17.50
N ILE A 244 -6.15 5.26 -17.71
CA ILE A 244 -5.16 5.06 -16.65
C ILE A 244 -3.98 6.02 -16.83
N ALA A 245 -3.38 6.43 -15.72
CA ALA A 245 -2.16 7.24 -15.70
C ALA A 245 -1.19 6.71 -14.63
N PRO A 246 0.11 7.08 -14.69
CA PRO A 246 1.06 6.79 -13.62
C PRO A 246 0.52 7.21 -12.24
N GLY A 247 0.27 6.24 -11.38
CA GLY A 247 -0.38 6.48 -10.08
C GLY A 247 0.02 5.47 -8.99
N LEU A 248 1.03 4.64 -9.24
CA LEU A 248 1.60 3.73 -8.25
C LEU A 248 3.06 4.11 -7.98
N ASN A 249 3.38 4.37 -6.72
CA ASN A 249 4.73 4.62 -6.22
C ASN A 249 5.39 5.81 -6.93
N ILE A 250 4.70 6.95 -7.00
CA ILE A 250 5.15 8.17 -7.68
C ILE A 250 5.95 9.04 -6.71
N LEU A 251 7.08 9.58 -7.18
CA LEU A 251 7.89 10.50 -6.38
C LEU A 251 7.30 11.90 -6.50
N ALA A 252 6.94 12.53 -5.39
CA ALA A 252 6.38 13.88 -5.35
C ALA A 252 6.93 14.69 -4.16
N ALA A 253 6.73 16.00 -4.19
CA ALA A 253 7.11 16.89 -3.10
C ALA A 253 6.40 16.52 -1.79
N TRP A 254 7.09 16.69 -0.66
CA TRP A 254 6.60 16.31 0.66
C TRP A 254 6.79 17.44 1.69
N PRO A 255 5.85 17.67 2.63
CA PRO A 255 5.97 18.77 3.59
C PRO A 255 7.10 18.56 4.62
N ASP A 256 7.91 19.60 4.85
CA ASP A 256 9.08 19.58 5.76
C ASP A 256 8.79 19.17 7.22
N LYS A 257 7.53 19.27 7.65
CA LYS A 257 7.10 19.01 9.04
C LYS A 257 6.34 17.70 9.20
N VAL A 258 6.24 16.89 8.14
CA VAL A 258 5.55 15.60 8.17
C VAL A 258 6.55 14.50 7.85
N GLY A 259 6.68 13.50 8.71
CA GLY A 259 7.54 12.35 8.45
C GLY A 259 7.10 11.59 7.20
N PRO A 260 8.03 10.99 6.43
CA PRO A 260 7.69 10.26 5.20
C PRO A 260 6.78 9.04 5.42
N ALA A 261 6.77 8.46 6.63
CA ALA A 261 5.82 7.40 6.99
C ALA A 261 4.41 7.92 7.33
N GLY A 262 4.20 9.24 7.41
CA GLY A 262 2.90 9.84 7.70
C GLY A 262 2.35 9.55 9.11
N ILE A 263 3.20 9.11 10.04
CA ILE A 263 2.84 8.79 11.42
C ILE A 263 3.53 9.74 12.41
N PRO A 264 2.92 10.05 13.58
CA PRO A 264 3.44 11.04 14.51
C PRO A 264 4.84 10.77 15.07
N SER A 265 5.25 9.50 15.17
CA SER A 265 6.58 9.13 15.69
C SER A 265 7.69 9.21 14.64
N ASP A 266 7.37 9.41 13.37
CA ASP A 266 8.37 9.57 12.32
C ASP A 266 8.85 11.03 12.25
N ASN A 267 9.94 11.30 12.96
CA ASN A 267 10.57 12.63 13.00
C ASN A 267 11.53 12.89 11.83
N ARG A 268 11.65 11.97 10.85
CA ARG A 268 12.49 12.19 9.67
C ARG A 268 11.93 13.33 8.82
N ARG A 269 12.80 13.98 8.04
CA ARG A 269 12.42 15.03 7.09
C ARG A 269 12.95 14.68 5.71
N THR A 270 12.16 14.99 4.69
CA THR A 270 12.50 14.79 3.29
C THR A 270 11.72 15.79 2.44
N GLU A 271 12.35 16.26 1.37
CA GLU A 271 11.70 17.13 0.37
C GLU A 271 10.78 16.34 -0.55
N PHE A 272 10.98 15.02 -0.66
CA PHE A 272 10.22 14.14 -1.55
C PHE A 272 9.81 12.83 -0.87
N ASN A 273 8.66 12.29 -1.28
CA ASN A 273 8.16 11.00 -0.82
C ASN A 273 7.62 10.17 -1.99
N ILE A 274 7.54 8.86 -1.79
CA ILE A 274 6.88 7.92 -2.72
C ILE A 274 5.42 7.78 -2.28
N LEU A 275 4.49 8.05 -3.21
CA LEU A 275 3.03 8.04 -3.00
C LEU A 275 2.33 6.98 -3.84
#